data_AF-A0A382NH87-F1
#
_entry.id   AF-A0A382NH87-F1
#
_cell.length_a   1.000
_cell.length_b   1.000
_cell.length_c   1.000
_cell.angle_alpha   90.00
_cell.angle_beta   90.00
_cell.angle_gamma   90.00
#
_symmetry.space_group_name_H-M   'P 1'
#
loop_
_entity.id
_entity.type
_entity.pdbx_description
1 polymer ?
#
loop_
_entity_poly.entity_id
_entity_poly.type
_entity_poly.pdbx_seq_one_letter_code
_entity_poly.pdbx_strand_id
1 'polypeptide(L)' 'MTTPRGDSVTPEEFKLITDRAGLGMSQEELDHLKPLYDLYSLYLQQIHSIDLRAEDMGVTFHPEWPSA' A
#
# COMPACT_ATOMS: atom_id res chain seq x y z
N MET A 1 1.93 -17.57 12.30
CA MET A 1 0.54 -17.48 11.79
C MET A 1 0.63 -16.97 10.36
N THR A 2 0.24 -17.77 9.38
CA THR A 2 0.28 -17.42 7.96
C THR A 2 -0.89 -16.48 7.67
N THR A 3 -0.62 -15.18 7.55
CA THR A 3 -1.58 -14.19 7.04
C THR A 3 -2.11 -14.67 5.69
N PRO A 4 -3.40 -14.47 5.36
CA PRO A 4 -3.92 -14.92 4.08
C PRO A 4 -3.10 -14.25 2.98
N ARG A 5 -2.71 -15.01 1.96
CA ARG A 5 -2.31 -14.46 0.65
C ARG A 5 -3.39 -13.45 0.30
N GLY A 6 -3.09 -12.15 0.41
CA GLY A 6 -4.11 -11.11 0.27
C GLY A 6 -4.82 -11.33 -1.06
N ASP A 7 -6.15 -11.46 -1.00
CA ASP A 7 -7.00 -11.71 -2.16
C ASP A 7 -6.57 -10.80 -3.30
N SER A 8 -6.12 -11.42 -4.39
CA SER A 8 -5.83 -10.71 -5.62
C SER A 8 -7.09 -9.95 -6.03
N VAL A 9 -6.97 -8.63 -6.24
CA VAL A 9 -8.09 -7.80 -6.66
C VAL A 9 -8.78 -8.44 -7.88
N THR A 10 -10.08 -8.63 -7.79
CA THR A 10 -10.86 -9.23 -8.88
C THR A 10 -10.90 -8.28 -10.09
N PRO A 11 -11.19 -8.78 -11.31
CA PRO A 11 -11.31 -7.91 -12.49
C PRO A 11 -12.37 -6.81 -12.31
N GLU A 12 -13.46 -7.11 -11.61
CA GLU A 12 -14.56 -6.19 -11.36
C GLU A 12 -14.15 -5.05 -10.40
N GLU A 13 -13.44 -5.41 -9.32
CA GLU A 13 -12.87 -4.44 -8.38
C GLU A 13 -11.78 -3.59 -9.04
N PHE A 14 -10.95 -4.21 -9.89
CA PHE A 14 -9.91 -3.51 -10.63
C PHE A 14 -10.51 -2.46 -11.57
N LYS A 15 -11.57 -2.83 -12.32
CA LYS A 15 -12.32 -1.89 -13.16
C LYS A 15 -12.89 -0.72 -12.34
N LEU A 16 -13.45 -1.01 -11.17
CA LEU A 16 -13.96 0.04 -10.28
C LEU A 16 -12.86 1.00 -9.80
N ILE A 17 -11.65 0.47 -9.50
CA ILE A 17 -10.49 1.27 -9.11
C ILE A 17 -10.04 2.17 -10.26
N THR A 18 -9.91 1.63 -11.48
CA THR A 18 -9.50 2.40 -12.65
C THR A 18 -10.53 3.47 -13.03
N ASP A 19 -11.82 3.16 -12.89
CA ASP A 19 -12.90 4.11 -13.12
C ASP A 19 -12.88 5.25 -12.10
N ARG A 20 -12.66 4.94 -10.82
CA ARG A 20 -12.48 5.95 -9.75
C ARG A 20 -11.24 6.81 -9.94
N ALA A 21 -10.18 6.25 -10.51
CA ALA A 21 -8.99 6.99 -10.90
C ALA A 21 -9.20 7.89 -12.13
N GLY A 22 -10.38 7.83 -12.76
CA GLY A 22 -10.73 8.64 -13.93
C GLY A 22 -10.04 8.17 -15.21
N LEU A 23 -9.56 6.92 -15.25
CA LEU A 23 -8.78 6.40 -16.37
C LEU A 23 -9.64 6.02 -17.58
N GLY A 24 -10.93 5.71 -17.38
CA GLY A 24 -11.89 5.49 -18.47
C GLY A 24 -11.44 4.48 -19.52
N MET A 25 -10.83 3.38 -19.09
CA MET A 25 -10.15 2.39 -19.94
C MET A 25 -11.13 1.38 -20.56
N SER A 26 -10.79 0.93 -21.77
CA SER A 26 -11.43 -0.21 -22.42
C SER A 26 -11.06 -1.54 -21.75
N GLN A 27 -11.82 -2.61 -22.02
CA GLN A 27 -11.55 -3.92 -21.43
C GLN A 27 -10.17 -4.46 -21.82
N GLU A 28 -9.73 -4.24 -23.05
CA GLU A 28 -8.40 -4.66 -23.53
C GLU A 28 -7.27 -3.96 -22.78
N GLU A 29 -7.42 -2.65 -22.52
CA GLU A 29 -6.46 -1.89 -21.72
C GLU A 29 -6.43 -2.35 -20.26
N LEU A 30 -7.59 -2.69 -19.69
CA LEU A 30 -7.68 -3.26 -18.34
C LEU A 30 -6.99 -4.63 -18.25
N ASP A 31 -7.18 -5.48 -19.25
CA ASP A 31 -6.56 -6.81 -19.31
C ASP A 31 -5.04 -6.71 -19.42
N HIS A 32 -4.52 -5.67 -20.09
CA HIS A 32 -3.09 -5.40 -20.17
C HIS A 32 -2.52 -4.77 -18.89
N LEU A 33 -3.29 -3.92 -18.21
CA LEU A 33 -2.85 -3.21 -17.01
C LEU A 33 -2.90 -4.08 -15.74
N LYS A 34 -3.87 -5.01 -15.67
CA LYS A 34 -4.11 -5.85 -14.49
C LYS A 34 -2.88 -6.66 -14.03
N PRO A 35 -2.10 -7.32 -14.92
CA PRO A 35 -0.89 -8.04 -14.51
C PRO A 35 0.16 -7.11 -13.88
N LEU A 36 0.29 -5.87 -14.37
CA LEU A 36 1.21 -4.88 -13.79
C LEU A 36 0.73 -4.46 -12.39
N TYR A 37 -0.57 -4.20 -12.25
CA TYR A 37 -1.18 -3.88 -10.96
C TYR A 37 -0.97 -5.00 -9.94
N ASP A 38 -1.15 -6.26 -10.34
CA ASP A 38 -0.97 -7.42 -9.49
C ASP A 38 0.49 -7.55 -9.01
N LEU A 39 1.45 -7.30 -9.91
CA LEU A 39 2.87 -7.28 -9.57
C LEU A 39 3.20 -6.19 -8.55
N TYR A 40 2.72 -4.97 -8.74
CA TYR A 40 2.96 -3.88 -7.79
C TYR A 40 2.27 -4.09 -6.45
N SER A 41 1.06 -4.67 -6.47
CA SER A 41 0.36 -5.04 -5.24
C SER A 41 1.15 -6.05 -4.41
N LEU A 42 1.82 -7.01 -5.06
CA LEU A 42 2.72 -7.95 -4.37
C LEU A 42 3.89 -7.22 -3.70
N TYR A 43 4.54 -6.29 -4.39
CA TYR A 43 5.65 -5.53 -3.80
C TYR A 43 5.20 -4.63 -2.64
N LEU A 44 4.03 -4.00 -2.75
CA LEU A 44 3.46 -3.21 -1.67
C LEU A 44 3.17 -4.07 -0.44
N GLN A 45 2.63 -5.28 -0.61
CA GLN A 45 2.42 -6.22 0.49
C GLN A 45 3.72 -6.54 1.23
N GLN A 46 4.85 -6.67 0.52
CA GLN A 46 6.15 -6.92 1.15
C GLN A 46 6.59 -5.74 2.03
N ILE A 47 6.40 -4.50 1.58
CA ILE A 47 6.71 -3.29 2.36
C ILE A 47 5.82 -3.21 3.60
N HIS A 48 4.52 -3.46 3.45
CA HIS A 48 3.56 -3.42 4.56
C HIS A 48 3.66 -4.62 5.51
N SER A 49 4.42 -5.66 5.15
CA SER A 49 4.69 -6.81 6.02
C SER A 49 5.83 -6.57 7.00
N ILE A 50 6.47 -5.39 6.96
CA ILE A 50 7.54 -5.02 7.88
C ILE A 50 6.91 -4.67 9.24
N ASP A 51 7.27 -5.45 10.27
CA ASP A 51 7.00 -5.09 11.66
C ASP A 51 7.98 -3.99 12.07
N LEU A 52 7.51 -2.74 12.05
CA LEU A 52 8.29 -1.57 12.44
C LEU A 52 8.64 -1.57 13.94
N ARG A 53 8.04 -2.47 14.75
CA ARG A 53 8.11 -2.47 16.22
C ARG A 53 7.77 -1.07 16.79
N ALA A 54 7.97 -0.88 18.08
CA ALA A 54 8.03 0.47 18.64
C ALA A 54 9.38 1.08 18.26
N GLU A 55 9.58 1.44 16.99
CA GLU A 55 10.59 2.44 16.69
C GLU A 55 10.16 3.72 17.41
N ASP A 56 11.01 4.14 18.35
CA ASP A 56 10.86 5.32 19.20
C ASP A 56 11.00 6.57 18.31
N MET A 57 10.06 6.79 17.40
CA MET A 57 9.97 7.98 16.53
C MET A 57 9.42 9.19 17.31
N GLY A 58 9.57 9.19 18.63
CA GLY A 58 9.36 10.37 19.45
C GLY A 58 10.63 11.19 19.46
N VAL A 59 10.61 12.39 18.88
CA VAL A 59 11.64 13.39 19.21
C VAL A 59 11.47 13.75 20.68
N THR A 60 12.30 13.18 21.55
CA THR A 60 12.32 13.51 22.97
C THR A 60 12.95 14.90 23.13
N PHE A 61 12.10 15.91 23.34
CA PHE A 61 12.57 17.27 23.63
C PHE A 61 13.05 17.36 25.08
N HIS A 62 14.34 17.63 25.27
CA HIS A 62 14.94 17.94 26.56
C HIS A 62 15.15 19.45 26.66
N PRO A 63 14.27 20.22 27.31
CA PRO A 63 14.52 21.63 27.50
C PRO A 63 15.66 21.82 28.50
N GLU A 64 16.81 22.28 28.03
CA GLU A 64 17.87 22.79 28.90
C GLU A 64 17.46 24.17 29.43
N TRP A 65 16.66 24.20 30.49
CA TRP A 65 16.46 25.43 31.26
C TRP A 65 17.68 25.64 32.17
N PRO A 66 18.40 26.77 32.08
CA PRO A 66 19.40 27.09 33.09
C PRO A 66 18.70 27.31 34.43
N SER A 67 19.07 26.51 35.43
CA SER A 67 18.63 26.67 36.82
C SER A 67 18.94 28.09 37.29
N ALA A 68 17.94 28.77 37.85
CA ALA A 68 18.06 30.09 38.45
C ALA A 68 19.00 30.10 39.68
#